data_AF-A0A7S3IPQ2-F1
#
_entry.id   AF-A0A7S3IPQ2-F1
#
_cell.length_a   1.000
_cell.length_b   1.000
_cell.length_c   1.000
_cell.angle_alpha   90.00
_cell.angle_beta   90.00
_cell.angle_gamma   90.00
#
_symmetry.space_group_name_H-M   'P 1'
#
loop_
_entity.id
_entity.type
_entity.pdbx_description
1 polymer ?
#
loop_
_entity_poly.entity_id
_entity_poly.type
_entity_poly.pdbx_seq_one_letter_code
_entity_poly.pdbx_strand_id
1 'polypeptide(L)'
;AQFRSSRKLVLNMPRRSFAFGYTTLYANTNQAQGLAEFAIDFMERDPKKIDQAVWDRVRLFHTDSVLCGISALALRTNAPTILRREAIRQYSVEPTRSHQEEKVRISKCFGSKVWTHSEKAIAANCSAVREWDSNGTVFGYNPIVGHKAGEFGHNDYYPVVIAACHNDPKYTGMDALQGMLLLDEIRGRLCEVFSLKSYKIDHVVHGAIASACVYGAMLGANALEIEHAIGMVVAHYIPWRAIRAGKQLSDSKGASAALSTEVAIQSVHRAMNGFIGPKDIFRNPEALFRQFEPTSSDDVSPFDLVLSNSRDDFAVMGMHFKLGLYEHQSASAID
;
A
#
# COMPACT_ATOMS: atom_id res chain seq x y z
N ALA A 1 31.59 43.85 14.99
CA ALA A 1 32.34 42.92 15.87
C ALA A 1 31.33 42.31 16.84
N GLN A 2 31.18 41.00 17.05
CA GLN A 2 32.03 39.85 16.78
C GLN A 2 31.09 38.63 16.67
N PHE A 3 31.25 37.82 15.62
CA PHE A 3 30.64 36.50 15.49
C PHE A 3 31.17 35.58 16.60
N ARG A 4 30.30 34.88 17.34
CA ARG A 4 30.67 33.64 18.02
C ARG A 4 29.67 32.53 17.68
N SER A 5 30.23 31.57 16.95
CA SER A 5 29.71 30.28 16.56
C SER A 5 29.37 29.43 17.78
N SER A 6 28.12 29.00 17.88
CA SER A 6 27.70 27.92 18.77
C SER A 6 27.53 26.67 17.93
N ARG A 7 28.50 25.75 18.07
CA ARG A 7 28.53 24.42 17.46
C ARG A 7 27.21 23.69 17.73
N LYS A 8 26.47 23.38 16.67
CA LYS A 8 25.36 22.42 16.74
C LYS A 8 25.94 21.06 17.11
N LEU A 9 25.50 20.54 18.25
CA LEU A 9 25.66 19.15 18.63
C LEU A 9 24.91 18.31 17.59
N VAL A 10 25.63 17.63 16.71
CA VAL A 10 25.07 16.60 15.83
C VAL A 10 24.78 15.41 16.72
N LEU A 11 23.52 15.29 17.15
CA LEU A 11 23.00 14.07 17.76
C LEU A 11 23.11 12.96 16.70
N ASN A 12 23.96 11.97 16.98
CA ASN A 12 24.06 10.73 16.24
C ASN A 12 22.69 10.05 16.21
N MET A 13 22.00 10.13 15.07
CA MET A 13 20.86 9.24 14.79
C MET A 13 21.36 7.78 14.69
N PRO A 14 20.57 6.78 15.15
CA PRO A 14 20.96 5.39 15.03
C PRO A 14 21.16 5.03 13.56
N ARG A 15 22.31 4.42 13.25
CA ARG A 15 22.73 4.08 11.88
C ARG A 15 21.83 3.00 11.29
N ARG A 16 21.29 3.26 10.10
CA ARG A 16 20.73 2.23 9.20
C ARG A 16 21.79 1.15 8.96
N SER A 17 21.44 -0.12 9.19
CA SER A 17 22.29 -1.25 8.84
C SER A 17 21.84 -1.80 7.49
N PHE A 18 22.62 -1.55 6.44
CA PHE A 18 22.49 -2.27 5.18
C PHE A 18 23.26 -3.58 5.28
N ALA A 19 22.65 -4.61 5.87
CA ALA A 19 23.11 -5.97 5.62
C ALA A 19 22.82 -6.27 4.15
N PHE A 20 23.77 -6.88 3.42
CA PHE A 20 23.60 -7.20 1.99
C PHE A 20 22.23 -7.85 1.73
N GLY A 21 21.30 -7.12 1.11
CA GLY A 21 19.96 -7.61 0.76
C GLY A 21 18.77 -7.04 1.52
N TYR A 22 18.94 -6.37 2.67
CA TYR A 22 17.81 -5.88 3.49
C TYR A 22 17.98 -4.44 4.01
N THR A 23 16.85 -3.77 4.23
CA THR A 23 16.73 -2.50 4.94
C THR A 23 15.93 -2.74 6.21
N THR A 24 16.52 -2.48 7.37
CA THR A 24 15.81 -2.55 8.66
C THR A 24 15.42 -1.15 9.11
N LEU A 25 14.12 -0.94 9.30
CA LEU A 25 13.55 0.22 9.97
C LEU A 25 13.32 -0.16 11.43
N TYR A 26 14.27 0.19 12.29
CA TYR A 26 14.22 -0.17 13.71
C TYR A 26 13.06 0.52 14.43
N ALA A 27 12.55 -0.13 15.48
CA ALA A 27 11.43 0.33 16.29
C ALA A 27 11.69 1.70 16.93
N ASN A 28 12.95 2.06 17.17
CA ASN A 28 13.36 3.35 17.72
C ASN A 28 13.61 4.43 16.66
N THR A 29 13.11 4.24 15.44
CA THR A 29 13.22 5.21 14.33
C THR A 29 11.84 5.63 13.84
N ASN A 30 11.77 6.74 13.09
CA ASN A 30 10.55 7.14 12.40
C ASN A 30 10.30 6.22 11.20
N GLN A 31 9.62 5.10 11.43
CA GLN A 31 9.38 4.08 10.41
C GLN A 31 8.46 4.57 9.29
N ALA A 32 7.59 5.55 9.52
CA ALA A 32 6.73 6.13 8.47
C ALA A 32 7.56 6.91 7.45
N GLN A 33 8.48 7.75 7.93
CA GLN A 33 9.45 8.42 7.07
C GLN A 33 10.43 7.40 6.44
N GLY A 34 10.86 6.38 7.19
CA GLY A 34 11.73 5.32 6.68
C GLY A 34 11.10 4.52 5.53
N LEU A 35 9.80 4.23 5.60
CA LEU A 35 9.05 3.61 4.50
C LEU A 35 9.00 4.51 3.26
N ALA A 36 8.83 5.81 3.45
CA ALA A 36 8.81 6.77 2.37
C ALA A 36 10.15 6.85 1.64
N GLU A 37 11.25 6.94 2.39
CA GLU A 37 12.61 6.94 1.84
C GLU A 37 12.91 5.62 1.13
N PHE A 38 12.55 4.49 1.74
CA PHE A 38 12.69 3.18 1.11
C PHE A 38 11.94 3.10 -0.21
N ALA A 39 10.69 3.59 -0.27
CA ALA A 39 9.89 3.56 -1.48
C ALA A 39 10.49 4.40 -2.63
N ILE A 40 10.97 5.60 -2.31
CA ILE A 40 11.65 6.48 -3.28
C ILE A 40 12.92 5.79 -3.79
N ASP A 41 13.80 5.35 -2.88
CA ASP A 41 15.03 4.67 -3.22
C ASP A 41 14.76 3.39 -4.03
N PHE A 42 13.67 2.68 -3.73
CA PHE A 42 13.33 1.43 -4.41
C PHE A 42 12.92 1.66 -5.86
N MET A 43 12.16 2.71 -6.15
CA MET A 43 11.76 3.02 -7.53
C MET A 43 12.93 3.45 -8.43
N GLU A 44 14.04 3.92 -7.85
CA GLU A 44 15.25 4.30 -8.59
C GLU A 44 16.24 3.13 -8.79
N ARG A 45 15.95 1.95 -8.22
CA ARG A 45 16.88 0.81 -8.28
C ARG A 45 16.91 0.16 -9.65
N ASP A 46 18.09 -0.36 -9.97
CA ASP A 46 18.30 -1.24 -11.12
C ASP A 46 17.52 -2.55 -10.93
N PRO A 47 16.48 -2.82 -11.74
CA PRO A 47 15.68 -4.04 -11.65
C PRO A 47 16.48 -5.31 -11.90
N LYS A 48 17.68 -5.22 -12.50
CA LYS A 48 18.58 -6.36 -12.71
C LYS A 48 19.17 -6.93 -11.42
N LYS A 49 19.02 -6.23 -10.29
CA LYS A 49 19.41 -6.72 -8.96
C LYS A 49 18.36 -7.63 -8.32
N ILE A 50 17.20 -7.79 -8.95
CA ILE A 50 16.09 -8.62 -8.50
C ILE A 50 15.99 -9.81 -9.43
N ASP A 51 15.85 -11.00 -8.86
CA ASP A 51 15.89 -12.25 -9.62
C ASP A 51 14.66 -12.36 -10.53
N GLN A 52 14.84 -12.91 -11.74
CA GLN A 52 13.78 -13.00 -12.76
C GLN A 52 12.51 -13.69 -12.25
N ALA A 53 12.66 -14.69 -11.37
CA ALA A 53 11.54 -15.40 -10.77
C ALA A 53 10.59 -14.49 -9.98
N VAL A 54 11.09 -13.41 -9.36
CA VAL A 54 10.28 -12.43 -8.65
C VAL A 54 9.41 -11.66 -9.65
N TRP A 55 10.01 -11.20 -10.76
CA TRP A 55 9.29 -10.48 -11.81
C TRP A 55 8.21 -11.34 -12.47
N ASP A 56 8.52 -12.61 -12.73
CA ASP A 56 7.56 -13.56 -13.28
C ASP A 56 6.39 -13.75 -12.31
N ARG A 57 6.65 -13.81 -11.00
CA ARG A 57 5.61 -13.96 -9.98
C ARG A 57 4.74 -12.72 -9.85
N VAL A 58 5.31 -11.51 -9.83
CA VAL A 58 4.55 -10.25 -9.85
C VAL A 58 3.65 -10.18 -11.09
N ARG A 59 4.18 -10.55 -12.26
CA ARG A 59 3.42 -10.59 -13.51
C ARG A 59 2.24 -11.57 -13.44
N LEU A 60 2.43 -12.76 -12.86
CA LEU A 60 1.37 -13.73 -12.67
C LEU A 60 0.27 -13.18 -11.75
N PHE A 61 0.63 -12.63 -10.59
CA PHE A 61 -0.33 -12.03 -9.66
C PHE A 61 -1.05 -10.82 -10.26
N HIS A 62 -0.37 -10.02 -11.09
CA HIS A 62 -0.99 -8.93 -11.80
C HIS A 62 -2.03 -9.44 -12.79
N THR A 63 -1.67 -10.44 -13.59
CA THR A 63 -2.58 -11.07 -14.56
C THR A 63 -3.82 -11.64 -13.86
N ASP A 64 -3.62 -12.40 -12.79
CA ASP A 64 -4.70 -12.96 -11.97
C ASP A 64 -5.65 -11.88 -11.39
N SER A 65 -5.08 -10.83 -10.79
CA SER A 65 -5.86 -9.71 -10.22
C SER A 65 -6.72 -9.01 -11.27
N VAL A 66 -6.19 -8.82 -12.49
CA VAL A 66 -6.90 -8.16 -13.58
C VAL A 66 -8.04 -9.04 -14.09
N LEU A 67 -7.82 -10.35 -14.20
CA LEU A 67 -8.88 -11.30 -14.60
C LEU A 67 -9.99 -11.37 -13.54
N CYS A 68 -9.65 -11.35 -12.25
CA CYS A 68 -10.63 -11.21 -11.16
C CYS A 68 -11.45 -9.92 -11.35
N GLY A 69 -10.79 -8.78 -11.56
CA GLY A 69 -11.48 -7.50 -11.74
C GLY A 69 -12.38 -7.42 -12.97
N ILE A 70 -11.90 -7.87 -14.13
CA ILE A 70 -12.68 -7.85 -15.37
C ILE A 70 -13.88 -8.79 -15.27
N SER A 71 -13.72 -9.97 -14.67
CA SER A 71 -14.83 -10.91 -14.50
C SER A 71 -15.90 -10.39 -13.54
N ALA A 72 -15.53 -9.73 -12.44
CA ALA A 72 -16.46 -9.08 -11.52
C ALA A 72 -17.32 -8.02 -12.24
N LEU A 73 -16.67 -7.19 -13.06
CA LEU A 73 -17.36 -6.18 -13.88
C LEU A 73 -18.24 -6.79 -14.96
N ALA A 74 -17.79 -7.86 -15.61
CA ALA A 74 -18.57 -8.58 -16.63
C ALA A 74 -19.86 -9.17 -16.02
N LEU A 75 -19.78 -9.68 -14.80
CA LEU A 75 -20.94 -10.18 -14.04
C LEU A 75 -21.73 -9.09 -13.31
N ARG A 76 -21.34 -7.82 -13.45
CA ARG A 76 -22.01 -6.65 -12.87
C ARG A 76 -22.23 -6.78 -11.36
N THR A 77 -21.23 -7.29 -10.66
CA THR A 77 -21.25 -7.34 -9.19
C THR A 77 -21.47 -5.94 -8.61
N ASN A 78 -22.12 -5.87 -7.45
CA ASN A 78 -22.75 -4.64 -7.01
C ASN A 78 -21.71 -3.54 -6.68
N ALA A 79 -20.78 -3.82 -5.78
CA ALA A 79 -19.80 -2.82 -5.34
C ALA A 79 -18.91 -2.32 -6.49
N PRO A 80 -18.32 -3.19 -7.34
CA PRO A 80 -17.54 -2.76 -8.50
C PRO A 80 -18.36 -1.94 -9.50
N THR A 81 -19.63 -2.32 -9.72
CA THR A 81 -20.52 -1.57 -10.63
C THR A 81 -20.85 -0.18 -10.09
N ILE A 82 -21.11 -0.05 -8.79
CA ILE A 82 -21.42 1.22 -8.13
C ILE A 82 -20.20 2.16 -8.21
N LEU A 83 -19.04 1.71 -7.73
CA LEU A 83 -17.84 2.56 -7.68
C LEU A 83 -17.33 2.92 -9.08
N ARG A 84 -17.38 2.00 -10.05
CA ARG A 84 -17.05 2.31 -11.44
C ARG A 84 -18.01 3.33 -12.04
N ARG A 85 -19.31 3.22 -11.75
CA ARG A 85 -20.31 4.18 -12.24
C ARG A 85 -20.12 5.55 -11.61
N GLU A 86 -19.83 5.61 -10.31
CA GLU A 86 -19.50 6.85 -9.61
C GLU A 86 -18.30 7.53 -10.27
N ALA A 87 -17.18 6.82 -10.41
CA ALA A 87 -15.97 7.34 -11.04
C ALA A 87 -16.24 7.90 -12.45
N ILE A 88 -16.96 7.14 -13.29
CA ILE A 88 -17.21 7.55 -14.68
C ILE A 88 -18.26 8.66 -14.79
N ARG A 89 -19.33 8.65 -13.99
CA ARG A 89 -20.45 9.58 -14.19
C ARG A 89 -20.29 10.89 -13.42
N GLN A 90 -19.60 10.87 -12.29
CA GLN A 90 -19.47 12.03 -11.41
C GLN A 90 -18.07 12.64 -11.45
N TYR A 91 -17.05 11.83 -11.77
CA TYR A 91 -15.65 12.22 -11.66
C TYR A 91 -14.87 12.01 -12.97
N SER A 92 -15.56 11.93 -14.11
CA SER A 92 -14.90 11.95 -15.42
C SER A 92 -14.27 13.30 -15.69
N VAL A 93 -13.11 13.27 -16.31
CA VAL A 93 -12.36 14.45 -16.72
C VAL A 93 -11.95 14.31 -18.18
N GLU A 94 -11.97 15.42 -18.91
CA GLU A 94 -11.35 15.49 -20.23
C GLU A 94 -9.90 15.97 -20.05
N PRO A 95 -8.88 15.19 -20.44
CA PRO A 95 -7.50 15.63 -20.29
C PRO A 95 -7.22 16.83 -21.19
N THR A 96 -7.11 18.01 -20.59
CA THR A 96 -6.70 19.24 -21.25
C THR A 96 -5.31 19.66 -20.78
N ARG A 97 -4.70 20.65 -21.44
CA ARG A 97 -3.43 21.26 -20.98
C ARG A 97 -3.53 21.84 -19.57
N SER A 98 -4.66 22.45 -19.21
CA SER A 98 -4.86 23.05 -17.87
C SER A 98 -4.79 22.01 -16.74
N HIS A 99 -5.25 20.78 -16.97
CA HIS A 99 -5.13 19.71 -15.97
C HIS A 99 -3.68 19.32 -15.67
N GLN A 100 -2.80 19.43 -16.66
CA GLN A 100 -1.37 19.19 -16.47
C GLN A 100 -0.73 20.31 -15.63
N GLU A 101 -1.14 21.56 -15.85
CA GLU A 101 -0.69 22.73 -15.09
C GLU A 101 -1.19 22.69 -13.64
N GLU A 102 -2.44 22.31 -13.43
CA GLU A 102 -3.07 22.13 -12.10
C GLU A 102 -2.64 20.83 -11.40
N LYS A 103 -1.80 20.01 -12.05
CA LYS A 103 -1.32 18.70 -11.57
C LYS A 103 -2.46 17.75 -11.15
N VAL A 104 -3.61 17.83 -11.82
CA VAL A 104 -4.73 16.92 -11.57
C VAL A 104 -4.31 15.51 -11.98
N ARG A 105 -4.42 14.56 -11.03
CA ARG A 105 -4.01 13.17 -11.27
C ARG A 105 -5.16 12.37 -11.83
N ILE A 106 -4.96 11.72 -12.96
CA ILE A 106 -6.03 11.01 -13.70
C ILE A 106 -5.70 9.54 -13.94
N SER A 107 -6.73 8.70 -14.02
CA SER A 107 -6.61 7.29 -14.39
C SER A 107 -7.90 6.79 -15.04
N LYS A 108 -7.96 5.50 -15.39
CA LYS A 108 -9.11 4.86 -16.03
C LYS A 108 -9.61 3.67 -15.22
N CYS A 109 -10.92 3.53 -15.18
CA CYS A 109 -11.55 2.30 -14.71
C CYS A 109 -11.32 1.17 -15.72
N PHE A 110 -11.23 -0.09 -15.25
CA PHE A 110 -11.15 -1.25 -16.12
C PHE A 110 -12.28 -1.28 -17.17
N GLY A 111 -11.89 -1.62 -18.40
CA GLY A 111 -12.78 -1.64 -19.56
C GLY A 111 -13.38 -0.27 -19.95
N SER A 112 -12.86 0.84 -19.42
CA SER A 112 -13.31 2.20 -19.78
C SER A 112 -12.24 2.94 -20.57
N LYS A 113 -12.68 3.77 -21.53
CA LYS A 113 -11.82 4.74 -22.23
C LYS A 113 -11.86 6.13 -21.60
N VAL A 114 -12.80 6.36 -20.67
CA VAL A 114 -13.03 7.65 -19.99
C VAL A 114 -11.98 7.84 -18.91
N TRP A 115 -11.33 9.01 -18.93
CA TRP A 115 -10.44 9.45 -17.86
C TRP A 115 -11.27 9.94 -16.68
N THR A 116 -10.82 9.62 -15.48
CA THR A 116 -11.43 10.07 -14.22
C THR A 116 -10.33 10.54 -13.27
N HIS A 117 -10.70 11.21 -12.19
CA HIS A 117 -9.79 11.44 -11.08
C HIS A 117 -9.20 10.11 -10.58
N SER A 118 -7.90 10.10 -10.26
CA SER A 118 -7.14 8.86 -9.99
C SER A 118 -7.68 8.10 -8.79
N GLU A 119 -7.97 8.78 -7.68
CA GLU A 119 -8.49 8.18 -6.45
C GLU A 119 -9.79 7.41 -6.71
N LYS A 120 -10.66 7.93 -7.60
CA LYS A 120 -11.92 7.29 -7.98
C LYS A 120 -11.73 6.10 -8.91
N ALA A 121 -10.85 6.21 -9.90
CA ALA A 121 -10.51 5.07 -10.76
C ALA A 121 -9.83 3.94 -9.97
N ILE A 122 -8.94 4.29 -9.05
CA ILE A 122 -8.25 3.33 -8.17
C ILE A 122 -9.28 2.63 -7.29
N ALA A 123 -10.16 3.36 -6.59
CA ALA A 123 -11.22 2.76 -5.78
C ALA A 123 -12.08 1.79 -6.59
N ALA A 124 -12.55 2.20 -7.78
CA ALA A 124 -13.33 1.35 -8.66
C ALA A 124 -12.58 0.06 -9.07
N ASN A 125 -11.30 0.17 -9.44
CA ASN A 125 -10.52 -0.97 -9.89
C ASN A 125 -10.12 -1.90 -8.74
N CYS A 126 -9.71 -1.38 -7.58
CA CYS A 126 -9.39 -2.18 -6.39
C CYS A 126 -10.63 -2.96 -5.91
N SER A 127 -11.81 -2.33 -5.96
CA SER A 127 -13.08 -3.01 -5.63
C SER A 127 -13.35 -4.16 -6.58
N ALA A 128 -13.17 -3.93 -7.89
CA ALA A 128 -13.31 -4.98 -8.89
C ALA A 128 -12.35 -6.15 -8.63
N VAL A 129 -11.06 -5.87 -8.41
CA VAL A 129 -10.03 -6.90 -8.15
C VAL A 129 -10.41 -7.77 -6.95
N ARG A 130 -10.86 -7.14 -5.86
CA ARG A 130 -11.12 -7.82 -4.59
C ARG A 130 -12.45 -8.56 -4.52
N GLU A 131 -13.41 -8.22 -5.37
CA GLU A 131 -14.81 -8.65 -5.27
C GLU A 131 -14.98 -10.16 -5.04
N TRP A 132 -14.29 -10.97 -5.84
CA TRP A 132 -14.40 -12.43 -5.76
C TRP A 132 -13.67 -13.06 -4.59
N ASP A 133 -12.83 -12.30 -3.89
CA ASP A 133 -11.94 -12.86 -2.87
C ASP A 133 -11.12 -14.02 -3.46
N SER A 134 -10.67 -13.91 -4.71
CA SER A 134 -9.94 -14.97 -5.42
C SER A 134 -8.52 -14.56 -5.82
N ASN A 135 -8.22 -13.28 -5.70
CA ASN A 135 -6.91 -12.73 -5.99
C ASN A 135 -5.88 -13.13 -4.91
N GLY A 136 -4.61 -12.98 -5.26
CA GLY A 136 -3.44 -13.40 -4.49
C GLY A 136 -3.50 -13.01 -3.01
N THR A 137 -3.06 -13.93 -2.15
CA THR A 137 -3.07 -13.76 -0.68
C THR A 137 -1.66 -13.92 -0.10
N VAL A 138 -1.28 -13.10 0.87
CA VAL A 138 -0.06 -13.27 1.67
C VAL A 138 -0.43 -13.59 3.11
N PHE A 139 0.42 -14.35 3.79
CA PHE A 139 0.36 -14.56 5.24
C PHE A 139 1.61 -14.00 5.89
N GLY A 140 1.41 -13.20 6.93
CA GLY A 140 2.45 -12.53 7.68
C GLY A 140 3.25 -13.50 8.54
N TYR A 141 4.18 -14.20 7.91
CA TYR A 141 5.10 -15.12 8.55
C TYR A 141 6.42 -15.12 7.81
N ASN A 142 7.51 -14.79 8.52
CA ASN A 142 8.86 -14.84 7.98
C ASN A 142 9.81 -15.48 8.99
N PRO A 143 10.20 -16.76 8.79
CA PRO A 143 11.08 -17.47 9.70
C PRO A 143 12.53 -16.98 9.64
N ILE A 144 12.96 -16.32 8.56
CA ILE A 144 14.35 -15.84 8.40
C ILE A 144 14.66 -14.76 9.46
N VAL A 145 13.71 -13.86 9.69
CA VAL A 145 13.81 -12.78 10.70
C VAL A 145 12.98 -13.04 11.94
N GLY A 146 12.29 -14.19 12.02
CA GLY A 146 11.49 -14.60 13.18
C GLY A 146 10.15 -13.87 13.35
N HIS A 147 9.70 -13.14 12.33
CA HIS A 147 8.42 -12.42 12.36
C HIS A 147 7.23 -13.37 12.18
N LYS A 148 6.20 -13.20 13.02
CA LYS A 148 5.10 -14.18 13.14
C LYS A 148 3.77 -13.58 13.62
N ALA A 149 3.53 -12.29 13.37
CA ALA A 149 2.27 -11.65 13.77
C ALA A 149 1.04 -12.25 13.08
N GLY A 150 1.25 -12.92 11.93
CA GLY A 150 0.25 -13.78 11.31
C GLY A 150 -0.93 -13.02 10.73
N GLU A 151 -0.78 -11.74 10.38
CA GLU A 151 -1.81 -11.04 9.60
C GLU A 151 -1.92 -11.65 8.20
N PHE A 152 -2.98 -11.32 7.46
CA PHE A 152 -3.11 -11.69 6.06
C PHE A 152 -3.40 -10.45 5.22
N GLY A 153 -3.19 -10.56 3.91
CA GLY A 153 -3.64 -9.52 3.00
C GLY A 153 -3.64 -9.97 1.55
N HIS A 154 -4.17 -9.12 0.69
CA HIS A 154 -4.37 -9.44 -0.72
C HIS A 154 -3.69 -8.42 -1.64
N ASN A 155 -3.42 -8.81 -2.88
CA ASN A 155 -2.86 -7.91 -3.92
C ASN A 155 -3.92 -7.00 -4.58
N ASP A 156 -4.86 -6.47 -3.80
CA ASP A 156 -5.98 -5.65 -4.28
C ASP A 156 -5.53 -4.35 -4.97
N TYR A 157 -4.30 -3.94 -4.68
CA TYR A 157 -3.83 -2.56 -4.78
C TYR A 157 -3.00 -2.27 -6.02
N TYR A 158 -2.69 -3.26 -6.87
CA TYR A 158 -1.97 -3.02 -8.14
C TYR A 158 -2.58 -1.94 -9.05
N PRO A 159 -3.91 -1.67 -9.04
CA PRO A 159 -4.46 -0.50 -9.76
C PRO A 159 -3.87 0.85 -9.34
N VAL A 160 -3.33 0.97 -8.12
CA VAL A 160 -2.60 2.16 -7.64
C VAL A 160 -1.39 2.45 -8.53
N VAL A 161 -0.62 1.41 -8.84
CA VAL A 161 0.60 1.50 -9.64
C VAL A 161 0.28 1.87 -11.08
N ILE A 162 -0.77 1.26 -11.65
CA ILE A 162 -1.25 1.58 -13.00
C ILE A 162 -1.71 3.04 -13.07
N ALA A 163 -2.42 3.52 -12.05
CA ALA A 163 -2.82 4.92 -11.98
C ALA A 163 -1.62 5.87 -11.87
N ALA A 164 -0.58 5.53 -11.09
CA ALA A 164 0.64 6.32 -11.06
C ALA A 164 1.32 6.38 -12.44
N CYS A 165 1.39 5.24 -13.15
CA CYS A 165 1.95 5.16 -14.50
C CYS A 165 1.20 6.05 -15.51
N HIS A 166 -0.13 6.16 -15.40
CA HIS A 166 -0.91 7.06 -16.25
C HIS A 166 -0.55 8.56 -16.10
N ASN A 167 0.10 8.94 -15.00
CA ASN A 167 0.40 10.33 -14.66
C ASN A 167 1.83 10.75 -14.96
N ASP A 168 2.67 9.86 -15.47
CA ASP A 168 4.02 10.19 -15.94
C ASP A 168 4.41 9.29 -17.12
N PRO A 169 4.59 9.86 -18.33
CA PRO A 169 4.86 9.08 -19.54
C PRO A 169 6.25 8.43 -19.56
N LYS A 170 7.13 8.73 -18.59
CA LYS A 170 8.43 8.06 -18.47
C LYS A 170 8.29 6.59 -18.06
N TYR A 171 7.18 6.24 -17.41
CA TYR A 171 6.99 4.90 -16.86
C TYR A 171 6.76 3.85 -17.94
N THR A 172 7.47 2.75 -17.80
CA THR A 172 7.42 1.56 -18.65
C THR A 172 6.71 0.41 -17.92
N GLY A 173 6.52 -0.71 -18.63
CA GLY A 173 6.00 -1.93 -17.99
C GLY A 173 6.90 -2.46 -16.87
N MET A 174 8.22 -2.22 -16.93
CA MET A 174 9.12 -2.63 -15.85
C MET A 174 8.91 -1.78 -14.59
N ASP A 175 8.71 -0.47 -14.75
CA ASP A 175 8.42 0.43 -13.62
C ASP A 175 7.08 0.06 -12.95
N ALA A 176 6.09 -0.36 -13.75
CA ALA A 176 4.84 -0.90 -13.22
C ALA A 176 5.06 -2.18 -12.40
N LEU A 177 5.87 -3.13 -12.88
CA LEU A 177 6.20 -4.33 -12.10
C LEU A 177 6.97 -3.98 -10.82
N GLN A 178 7.90 -3.03 -10.88
CA GLN A 178 8.68 -2.57 -9.73
C GLN A 178 7.81 -1.90 -8.67
N GLY A 179 6.85 -1.05 -9.08
CA GLY A 179 5.87 -0.47 -8.17
C GLY A 179 4.95 -1.51 -7.53
N MET A 180 4.52 -2.52 -8.28
CA MET A 180 3.69 -3.63 -7.76
C MET A 180 4.47 -4.47 -6.74
N LEU A 181 5.72 -4.79 -7.04
CA LEU A 181 6.62 -5.50 -6.13
C LEU A 181 6.83 -4.72 -4.83
N LEU A 182 7.11 -3.43 -4.94
CA LEU A 182 7.28 -2.54 -3.78
C LEU A 182 6.03 -2.49 -2.91
N LEU A 183 4.85 -2.45 -3.53
CA LEU A 183 3.59 -2.41 -2.82
C LEU A 183 3.40 -3.67 -1.98
N ASP A 184 3.59 -4.84 -2.58
CA ASP A 184 3.50 -6.11 -1.87
C ASP A 184 4.58 -6.29 -0.82
N GLU A 185 5.80 -5.79 -1.08
CA GLU A 185 6.88 -5.80 -0.10
C GLU A 185 6.48 -5.03 1.16
N ILE A 186 6.09 -3.76 1.04
CA ILE A 186 5.71 -2.95 2.22
C ILE A 186 4.51 -3.57 2.93
N ARG A 187 3.46 -3.95 2.19
CA ARG A 187 2.24 -4.53 2.76
C ARG A 187 2.51 -5.87 3.45
N GLY A 188 3.24 -6.77 2.79
CA GLY A 188 3.55 -8.10 3.27
C GLY A 188 4.42 -8.06 4.52
N ARG A 189 5.47 -7.23 4.53
CA ARG A 189 6.34 -7.08 5.70
C ARG A 189 5.60 -6.47 6.90
N LEU A 190 4.64 -5.56 6.68
CA LEU A 190 3.76 -5.09 7.75
C LEU A 190 2.87 -6.22 8.30
N CYS A 191 2.36 -7.10 7.43
CA CYS A 191 1.58 -8.27 7.89
C CYS A 191 2.39 -9.22 8.80
N GLU A 192 3.70 -9.31 8.59
CA GLU A 192 4.60 -10.17 9.38
C GLU A 192 4.80 -9.65 10.82
N VAL A 193 4.69 -8.33 11.02
CA VAL A 193 5.09 -7.68 12.29
C VAL A 193 3.93 -7.16 13.14
N PHE A 194 2.75 -6.93 12.56
CA PHE A 194 1.60 -6.44 13.33
C PHE A 194 0.28 -7.11 12.90
N SER A 195 -0.52 -7.54 13.88
CA SER A 195 -1.76 -8.31 13.64
C SER A 195 -3.01 -7.44 13.83
N LEU A 196 -3.40 -6.68 12.81
CA LEU A 196 -4.61 -5.83 12.82
C LEU A 196 -5.87 -6.62 13.21
N LYS A 197 -5.99 -7.86 12.71
CA LYS A 197 -7.13 -8.74 12.99
C LYS A 197 -7.27 -9.09 14.45
N SER A 198 -6.16 -9.20 15.18
CA SER A 198 -6.16 -9.46 16.63
C SER A 198 -6.83 -8.34 17.41
N TYR A 199 -6.82 -7.12 16.84
CA TYR A 199 -7.44 -5.92 17.39
C TYR A 199 -8.76 -5.56 16.73
N LYS A 200 -9.35 -6.48 15.96
CA LYS A 200 -10.60 -6.26 15.21
C LYS A 200 -10.51 -5.10 14.20
N ILE A 201 -9.30 -4.72 13.78
CA ILE A 201 -9.05 -3.77 12.70
C ILE A 201 -8.92 -4.53 11.39
N ASP A 202 -9.49 -3.99 10.33
CA ASP A 202 -9.43 -4.63 9.04
C ASP A 202 -8.02 -4.56 8.45
N HIS A 203 -7.58 -5.67 7.86
CA HIS A 203 -6.23 -5.88 7.34
C HIS A 203 -5.82 -4.88 6.24
N VAL A 204 -6.80 -4.20 5.63
CA VAL A 204 -6.60 -3.25 4.53
C VAL A 204 -5.81 -2.00 4.92
N VAL A 205 -5.57 -1.76 6.22
CA VAL A 205 -4.73 -0.64 6.70
C VAL A 205 -3.30 -0.78 6.18
N HIS A 206 -2.71 -1.99 6.19
CA HIS A 206 -1.36 -2.21 5.65
C HIS A 206 -1.30 -1.89 4.15
N GLY A 207 -2.33 -2.27 3.40
CA GLY A 207 -2.42 -1.96 1.97
C GLY A 207 -2.61 -0.47 1.70
N ALA A 208 -3.32 0.26 2.56
CA ALA A 208 -3.46 1.71 2.46
C ALA A 208 -2.13 2.45 2.72
N ILE A 209 -1.36 2.02 3.73
CA ILE A 209 -0.01 2.53 4.00
C ILE A 209 0.91 2.27 2.81
N ALA A 210 0.95 1.03 2.30
CA ALA A 210 1.74 0.67 1.13
C ALA A 210 1.32 1.48 -0.11
N SER A 211 0.02 1.67 -0.32
CA SER A 211 -0.51 2.48 -1.43
C SER A 211 -0.05 3.94 -1.35
N ALA A 212 -0.08 4.55 -0.17
CA ALA A 212 0.43 5.92 0.03
C ALA A 212 1.93 6.02 -0.28
N CYS A 213 2.73 5.05 0.20
CA CYS A 213 4.17 4.99 -0.05
C CYS A 213 4.48 4.91 -1.55
N VAL A 214 3.93 3.91 -2.23
CA VAL A 214 4.25 3.62 -3.63
C VAL A 214 3.71 4.70 -4.55
N TYR A 215 2.45 5.10 -4.37
CA TYR A 215 1.85 6.11 -5.22
C TYR A 215 2.56 7.46 -5.08
N GLY A 216 2.88 7.86 -3.84
CA GLY A 216 3.64 9.08 -3.59
C GLY A 216 5.03 9.05 -4.24
N ALA A 217 5.78 7.97 -4.03
CA ALA A 217 7.11 7.80 -4.63
C ALA A 217 7.05 7.88 -6.16
N MET A 218 6.10 7.17 -6.78
CA MET A 218 5.92 7.19 -8.23
C MET A 218 5.42 8.54 -8.78
N LEU A 219 4.76 9.37 -7.98
CA LEU A 219 4.39 10.73 -8.39
C LEU A 219 5.48 11.77 -8.12
N GLY A 220 6.63 11.36 -7.56
CA GLY A 220 7.73 12.25 -7.21
C GLY A 220 7.49 13.06 -5.92
N ALA A 221 6.63 12.56 -5.02
CA ALA A 221 6.51 13.12 -3.68
C ALA A 221 7.81 12.91 -2.91
N ASN A 222 8.19 13.89 -2.08
CA ASN A 222 9.33 13.72 -1.20
C ASN A 222 8.97 12.87 0.04
N ALA A 223 9.97 12.39 0.77
CA ALA A 223 9.75 11.50 1.91
C ALA A 223 8.83 12.08 2.99
N LEU A 224 8.87 13.40 3.19
CA LEU A 224 8.05 14.09 4.18
C LEU A 224 6.58 14.17 3.75
N GLU A 225 6.30 14.39 2.47
CA GLU A 225 4.93 14.37 1.93
C GLU A 225 4.31 12.98 2.05
N ILE A 226 5.08 11.93 1.76
CA ILE A 226 4.61 10.55 1.92
C ILE A 226 4.36 10.24 3.41
N GLU A 227 5.26 10.66 4.31
CA GLU A 227 5.07 10.50 5.76
C GLU A 227 3.76 11.16 6.22
N HIS A 228 3.53 12.41 5.83
CA HIS A 228 2.28 13.13 6.13
C HIS A 228 1.06 12.36 5.61
N ALA A 229 1.12 11.82 4.39
CA ALA A 229 0.02 11.03 3.83
C ALA A 229 -0.24 9.75 4.64
N ILE A 230 0.81 9.01 5.03
CA ILE A 230 0.68 7.81 5.89
C ILE A 230 0.03 8.19 7.22
N GLY A 231 0.49 9.27 7.85
CA GLY A 231 -0.05 9.76 9.11
C GLY A 231 -1.54 10.11 9.01
N MET A 232 -1.96 10.78 7.93
CA MET A 232 -3.36 11.11 7.70
C MET A 232 -4.24 9.87 7.56
N VAL A 233 -3.79 8.88 6.80
CA VAL A 233 -4.54 7.62 6.61
C VAL A 233 -4.75 6.92 7.95
N VAL A 234 -3.68 6.73 8.70
CA VAL A 234 -3.72 5.98 9.97
C VAL A 234 -4.47 6.76 11.06
N ALA A 235 -4.40 8.10 11.08
CA ALA A 235 -5.11 8.91 12.07
C ALA A 235 -6.61 9.07 11.79
N HIS A 236 -7.03 9.04 10.52
CA HIS A 236 -8.41 9.40 10.14
C HIS A 236 -9.24 8.27 9.54
N TYR A 237 -8.63 7.16 9.10
CA TYR A 237 -9.37 6.07 8.47
C TYR A 237 -8.89 4.70 8.92
N ILE A 238 -9.48 4.20 10.02
CA ILE A 238 -9.27 2.86 10.53
C ILE A 238 -10.54 2.02 10.34
N PRO A 239 -10.62 1.19 9.29
CA PRO A 239 -11.78 0.34 9.08
C PRO A 239 -11.82 -0.78 10.12
N TRP A 240 -12.96 -0.94 10.76
CA TRP A 240 -13.20 -2.04 11.70
C TRP A 240 -13.61 -3.31 10.97
N ARG A 241 -13.23 -4.48 11.52
CA ARG A 241 -13.66 -5.80 11.02
C ARG A 241 -15.15 -6.09 11.22
N ALA A 242 -15.93 -5.14 11.75
CA ALA A 242 -17.38 -5.24 11.81
C ALA A 242 -18.01 -5.56 10.43
N ILE A 243 -17.38 -5.10 9.35
CA ILE A 243 -17.80 -5.38 7.96
C ILE A 243 -17.61 -6.85 7.54
N ARG A 244 -16.90 -7.65 8.35
CA ARG A 244 -16.62 -9.08 8.14
C ARG A 244 -17.34 -9.97 9.14
N ALA A 245 -18.26 -9.41 9.92
CA ALA A 245 -18.98 -10.11 10.98
C ALA A 245 -20.50 -9.91 10.83
N GLY A 246 -21.28 -10.92 11.24
CA GLY A 246 -22.74 -10.89 11.19
C GLY A 246 -23.35 -11.97 10.30
N LYS A 247 -24.70 -12.02 10.25
CA LYS A 247 -25.46 -13.01 9.48
C LYS A 247 -25.51 -12.71 7.98
N GLN A 248 -25.19 -11.48 7.58
CA GLN A 248 -25.13 -11.03 6.20
C GLN A 248 -23.80 -10.29 6.01
N LEU A 249 -23.06 -10.65 4.96
CA LEU A 249 -21.90 -9.89 4.51
C LEU A 249 -22.41 -8.75 3.61
N SER A 250 -22.01 -7.52 3.92
CA SER A 250 -22.29 -6.37 3.06
C SER A 250 -21.23 -6.21 1.96
N ASP A 251 -21.55 -5.41 0.94
CA ASP A 251 -20.60 -4.97 -0.08
C ASP A 251 -19.33 -4.34 0.51
N SER A 252 -19.41 -3.82 1.74
CA SER A 252 -18.27 -3.23 2.45
C SER A 252 -17.12 -4.21 2.64
N LYS A 253 -17.38 -5.53 2.74
CA LYS A 253 -16.30 -6.54 2.78
C LYS A 253 -15.45 -6.49 1.50
N GLY A 254 -16.10 -6.52 0.35
CA GLY A 254 -15.46 -6.51 -0.98
C GLY A 254 -14.85 -5.15 -1.33
N ALA A 255 -15.45 -4.07 -0.84
CA ALA A 255 -15.02 -2.71 -1.12
C ALA A 255 -14.02 -2.11 -0.09
N SER A 256 -13.74 -2.77 1.05
CA SER A 256 -12.92 -2.18 2.11
C SER A 256 -11.53 -1.74 1.63
N ALA A 257 -10.87 -2.58 0.82
CA ALA A 257 -9.57 -2.27 0.23
C ALA A 257 -9.65 -1.07 -0.73
N ALA A 258 -10.74 -0.95 -1.48
CA ALA A 258 -10.98 0.20 -2.36
C ALA A 258 -11.12 1.50 -1.58
N LEU A 259 -11.94 1.50 -0.53
CA LEU A 259 -12.23 2.69 0.28
C LEU A 259 -10.99 3.14 1.07
N SER A 260 -10.22 2.21 1.65
CA SER A 260 -8.97 2.57 2.33
C SER A 260 -7.93 3.14 1.36
N THR A 261 -7.86 2.58 0.15
CA THR A 261 -6.97 3.09 -0.91
C THR A 261 -7.39 4.47 -1.37
N GLU A 262 -8.69 4.73 -1.57
CA GLU A 262 -9.18 6.05 -1.95
C GLU A 262 -8.70 7.14 -0.97
N VAL A 263 -8.82 6.87 0.33
CA VAL A 263 -8.34 7.77 1.38
C VAL A 263 -6.82 7.93 1.33
N ALA A 264 -6.06 6.86 1.08
CA ALA A 264 -4.61 6.92 0.92
C ALA A 264 -4.18 7.82 -0.23
N ILE A 265 -4.80 7.67 -1.40
CA ILE A 265 -4.49 8.46 -2.59
C ILE A 265 -4.83 9.93 -2.38
N GLN A 266 -6.00 10.22 -1.80
CA GLN A 266 -6.36 11.59 -1.43
C GLN A 266 -5.38 12.20 -0.42
N SER A 267 -4.88 11.41 0.53
CA SER A 267 -3.90 11.87 1.52
C SER A 267 -2.56 12.21 0.86
N VAL A 268 -2.12 11.42 -0.12
CA VAL A 268 -0.93 11.76 -0.94
C VAL A 268 -1.15 13.06 -1.69
N HIS A 269 -2.28 13.23 -2.38
CA HIS A 269 -2.60 14.48 -3.10
C HIS A 269 -2.59 15.69 -2.18
N ARG A 270 -3.20 15.59 -0.99
CA ARG A 270 -3.21 16.67 0.00
C ARG A 270 -1.80 16.99 0.50
N ALA A 271 -1.00 15.97 0.82
CA ALA A 271 0.36 16.17 1.32
C ALA A 271 1.26 16.83 0.26
N MET A 272 1.19 16.41 -1.00
CA MET A 272 1.92 17.04 -2.12
C MET A 272 1.46 18.48 -2.40
N ASN A 273 0.26 18.86 -1.93
CA ASN A 273 -0.27 20.22 -1.99
C ASN A 273 -0.01 21.01 -0.69
N GLY A 274 0.85 20.51 0.19
CA GLY A 274 1.30 21.21 1.39
C GLY A 274 0.51 20.90 2.67
N PHE A 275 -0.41 19.95 2.65
CA PHE A 275 -1.07 19.50 3.88
C PHE A 275 -0.07 18.77 4.80
N ILE A 276 0.02 19.20 6.06
CA ILE A 276 0.91 18.61 7.06
C ILE A 276 0.12 17.58 7.87
N GLY A 277 0.45 16.30 7.68
CA GLY A 277 -0.14 15.19 8.42
C GLY A 277 0.62 14.87 9.71
N PRO A 278 0.04 14.02 10.58
CA PRO A 278 0.73 13.51 11.76
C PRO A 278 2.02 12.79 11.37
N LYS A 279 3.10 13.04 12.11
CA LYS A 279 4.39 12.38 11.91
C LYS A 279 4.52 11.17 12.81
N ASP A 280 5.46 10.30 12.46
CA ASP A 280 5.93 9.22 13.35
C ASP A 280 4.81 8.33 13.88
N ILE A 281 3.87 7.98 13.00
CA ILE A 281 2.58 7.42 13.39
C ILE A 281 2.68 6.04 14.05
N PHE A 282 3.77 5.30 13.82
CA PHE A 282 4.00 3.99 14.43
C PHE A 282 4.47 4.08 15.89
N ARG A 283 5.07 5.21 16.29
CA ARG A 283 5.52 5.47 17.68
C ARG A 283 4.54 6.30 18.49
N ASN A 284 3.63 6.99 17.81
CA ASN A 284 2.61 7.83 18.43
C ASN A 284 1.68 7.00 19.36
N PRO A 285 1.66 7.27 20.69
CA PRO A 285 0.86 6.51 21.66
C PRO A 285 -0.66 6.58 21.41
N GLU A 286 -1.14 7.63 20.74
CA GLU A 286 -2.55 7.83 20.41
C GLU A 286 -2.95 7.19 19.07
N ALA A 287 -2.01 6.57 18.35
CA ALA A 287 -2.27 5.85 17.11
C ALA A 287 -2.46 4.36 17.35
N LEU A 288 -3.12 3.66 16.40
CA LEU A 288 -3.55 2.27 16.59
C LEU A 288 -2.42 1.34 17.05
N PHE A 289 -1.22 1.47 16.49
CA PHE A 289 -0.14 0.52 16.74
C PHE A 289 0.25 0.50 18.22
N ARG A 290 0.44 1.69 18.81
CA ARG A 290 0.83 1.86 20.21
C ARG A 290 -0.34 1.74 21.17
N GLN A 291 -1.54 2.12 20.73
CA GLN A 291 -2.76 1.94 21.51
C GLN A 291 -3.02 0.45 21.81
N PHE A 292 -2.74 -0.43 20.85
CA PHE A 292 -2.97 -1.87 20.98
C PHE A 292 -1.75 -2.67 21.45
N GLU A 293 -0.54 -2.19 21.14
CA GLU A 293 0.72 -2.74 21.65
C GLU A 293 1.56 -1.63 22.33
N PRO A 294 1.29 -1.36 23.63
CA PRO A 294 2.10 -0.42 24.39
C PRO A 294 3.56 -0.87 24.50
N THR A 295 4.45 0.09 24.64
CA THR A 295 5.91 -0.05 24.71
C THR A 295 6.41 0.82 25.85
N SER A 296 7.66 0.61 26.25
CA SER A 296 8.27 1.26 27.41
C SER A 296 8.39 2.78 27.32
N SER A 297 8.33 3.37 26.12
CA SER A 297 8.52 4.80 25.88
C SER A 297 7.96 5.21 24.52
N ASP A 298 7.65 6.50 24.36
CA ASP A 298 7.17 7.07 23.09
C ASP A 298 8.24 7.12 21.99
N ASP A 299 9.49 6.82 22.32
CA ASP A 299 10.58 6.71 21.35
C ASP A 299 10.64 5.36 20.61
N VAL A 300 9.77 4.39 20.93
CA VAL A 300 9.84 3.02 20.41
C VAL A 300 8.48 2.51 19.95
N SER A 301 8.40 2.05 18.69
CA SER A 301 7.22 1.38 18.14
C SER A 301 7.17 -0.10 18.54
N PRO A 302 6.06 -0.82 18.32
CA PRO A 302 5.94 -2.21 18.77
C PRO A 302 6.82 -3.22 18.04
N PHE A 303 7.44 -2.84 16.90
CA PHE A 303 8.14 -3.78 16.03
C PHE A 303 9.30 -3.14 15.27
N ASP A 304 10.31 -3.94 14.93
CA ASP A 304 11.23 -3.65 13.83
C ASP A 304 10.58 -4.06 12.51
N LEU A 305 10.86 -3.33 11.43
CA LEU A 305 10.38 -3.69 10.08
C LEU A 305 11.58 -3.99 9.18
N VAL A 306 11.57 -5.14 8.52
CA VAL A 306 12.66 -5.57 7.62
C VAL A 306 12.12 -5.68 6.21
N LEU A 307 12.73 -4.95 5.28
CA LEU A 307 12.33 -4.85 3.87
C LEU A 307 13.44 -5.33 2.97
N SER A 308 13.10 -6.08 1.94
CA SER A 308 14.07 -6.64 1.01
C SER A 308 14.45 -5.68 -0.11
N ASN A 309 15.72 -5.76 -0.52
CA ASN A 309 16.35 -4.81 -1.41
C ASN A 309 16.76 -5.37 -2.77
N SER A 310 16.88 -6.69 -2.89
CA SER A 310 17.50 -7.38 -4.03
C SER A 310 17.30 -8.90 -3.90
N ARG A 311 17.65 -9.65 -4.95
CA ARG A 311 17.52 -11.12 -5.05
C ARG A 311 16.05 -11.54 -5.05
N ASP A 312 15.69 -12.55 -4.26
CA ASP A 312 14.41 -13.27 -4.35
C ASP A 312 13.57 -13.26 -3.07
N ASP A 313 14.08 -12.88 -1.90
CA ASP A 313 13.28 -12.80 -0.66
C ASP A 313 12.36 -11.58 -0.66
N PHE A 314 11.40 -11.51 -1.57
CA PHE A 314 10.33 -10.50 -1.55
C PHE A 314 9.03 -11.12 -1.06
N ALA A 315 8.18 -10.33 -0.39
CA ALA A 315 6.91 -10.81 0.16
C ALA A 315 6.00 -11.49 -0.89
N VAL A 316 6.09 -11.08 -2.16
CA VAL A 316 5.36 -11.70 -3.27
C VAL A 316 5.70 -13.19 -3.47
N MET A 317 6.91 -13.61 -3.11
CA MET A 317 7.33 -15.01 -3.19
C MET A 317 6.59 -15.90 -2.19
N GLY A 318 6.19 -15.35 -1.04
CA GLY A 318 5.34 -16.01 -0.04
C GLY A 318 3.85 -15.90 -0.29
N MET A 319 3.41 -15.29 -1.39
CA MET A 319 1.98 -15.20 -1.72
C MET A 319 1.43 -16.48 -2.35
N HIS A 320 0.12 -16.69 -2.24
CA HIS A 320 -0.60 -17.84 -2.76
C HIS A 320 -1.74 -17.42 -3.69
N PHE A 321 -1.91 -18.15 -4.79
CA PHE A 321 -3.13 -18.10 -5.59
C PHE A 321 -4.26 -18.85 -4.88
N LYS A 322 -5.50 -18.43 -5.12
CA LYS A 322 -6.66 -19.23 -4.71
C LYS A 322 -7.06 -20.14 -5.86
N LEU A 323 -7.30 -21.42 -5.56
CA LEU A 323 -7.70 -22.41 -6.54
C LEU A 323 -9.23 -22.44 -6.76
N GLY A 324 -9.99 -21.63 -6.00
CA GLY A 324 -11.44 -21.49 -6.10
C GLY A 324 -12.00 -20.33 -5.27
N LEU A 325 -13.33 -20.16 -5.31
CA LEU A 325 -14.08 -19.11 -4.61
C LEU A 325 -14.31 -19.49 -3.15
N TYR A 326 -13.30 -19.33 -2.29
CA TYR A 326 -13.40 -19.60 -0.86
C TYR A 326 -12.55 -18.65 -0.01
N GLU A 327 -12.89 -18.54 1.27
CA GLU A 327 -12.00 -17.90 2.25
C GLU A 327 -10.76 -18.78 2.43
N HIS A 328 -9.55 -18.22 2.30
CA HIS A 328 -8.33 -19.03 2.21
C HIS A 328 -8.06 -19.85 3.49
N GLN A 329 -8.61 -19.45 4.64
CA GLN A 329 -8.57 -20.25 5.87
C GLN A 329 -9.26 -21.62 5.70
N SER A 330 -10.18 -21.74 4.75
CA SER A 330 -10.89 -22.97 4.41
C SER A 330 -10.22 -23.77 3.29
N ALA A 331 -9.10 -23.30 2.72
CA ALA A 331 -8.43 -23.95 1.59
C ALA A 331 -8.04 -25.40 1.91
N SER A 332 -7.41 -25.62 3.07
CA SER A 332 -6.96 -26.93 3.53
C SER A 332 -8.09 -27.93 3.82
N ALA A 333 -9.35 -27.49 3.84
CA ALA A 333 -10.51 -28.36 4.02
C ALA A 333 -11.14 -28.79 2.68
N ILE A 334 -10.68 -28.22 1.56
CA ILE A 334 -11.19 -28.51 0.20
C ILE A 334 -10.24 -29.46 -0.56
N ASP A 335 -8.96 -29.52 -0.19
CA ASP A 335 -7.95 -30.47 -0.67
C ASP A 335 -8.05 -31.85 0.02
#